data_AF-A0A6P2FZ02-F1
#
_entry.id   AF-A0A6P2FZ02-F1
#
_cell.length_a   1.000
_cell.length_b   1.000
_cell.length_c   1.000
_cell.angle_alpha   90.00
_cell.angle_beta   90.00
_cell.angle_gamma   90.00
#
_symmetry.space_group_name_H-M   'P 1'
#
loop_
_entity.id
_entity.type
_entity.pdbx_description
1 polymer ?
#
loop_
_entity_poly.entity_id
_entity_poly.type
_entity_poly.pdbx_seq_one_letter_code
_entity_poly.pdbx_strand_id
1 'polypeptide(L)'
;MSEAHTCHWPSCQRHVPPKMWGCSAHWFTLPKDIRDRIWAAYVPGQEISKTPSEAYLAVAREAHAFALSYVPAKRAAPATPQASLF
;
A
#
# COMPACT_ATOMS: atom_id res chain seq x y z
N MET A 1 -6.67 -21.08 10.35
CA MET A 1 -6.37 -20.79 8.93
C MET A 1 -6.60 -19.31 8.74
N SER A 2 -5.56 -18.52 8.49
CA SER A 2 -5.72 -17.10 8.17
C SER A 2 -6.44 -16.98 6.83
N GLU A 3 -7.61 -16.33 6.81
CA GLU A 3 -8.29 -15.97 5.57
C GLU A 3 -7.31 -15.30 4.61
N ALA A 4 -7.32 -15.71 3.35
CA ALA A 4 -6.46 -15.15 2.34
C ALA A 4 -6.79 -13.65 2.19
N HIS A 5 -5.87 -12.79 2.65
CA HIS A 5 -5.97 -11.35 2.46
C HIS A 5 -5.09 -10.95 1.29
N THR A 6 -5.65 -10.19 0.36
CA THR A 6 -4.95 -9.70 -0.83
C THR A 6 -4.67 -8.22 -0.69
N CYS A 7 -3.64 -7.75 -1.39
CA CYS A 7 -3.30 -6.34 -1.44
C CYS A 7 -4.51 -5.50 -1.86
N HIS A 8 -4.83 -4.43 -1.12
CA HIS A 8 -5.94 -3.53 -1.46
C HIS A 8 -5.65 -2.59 -2.63
N TRP A 9 -4.49 -2.73 -3.28
CA TRP A 9 -4.20 -1.92 -4.45
C TRP A 9 -5.02 -2.44 -5.64
N PRO A 10 -5.75 -1.58 -6.39
CA PRO A 10 -6.54 -2.01 -7.53
C PRO A 10 -5.68 -2.81 -8.52
N SER A 11 -6.16 -3.98 -8.96
CA SER A 11 -5.45 -4.94 -9.83
C SER A 11 -4.30 -5.77 -9.20
N CYS A 12 -3.97 -5.59 -7.91
CA CYS A 12 -2.94 -6.41 -7.26
C CYS A 12 -3.52 -7.63 -6.55
N GLN A 13 -3.15 -8.83 -6.98
CA GLN A 13 -3.62 -10.09 -6.37
C GLN A 13 -2.63 -10.71 -5.37
N ARG A 14 -1.59 -9.96 -4.96
CA ARG A 14 -0.57 -10.49 -4.05
C ARG A 14 -1.19 -10.76 -2.68
N HIS A 15 -1.01 -11.99 -2.19
CA HIS A 15 -1.35 -12.34 -0.82
C HIS A 15 -0.46 -11.59 0.16
N VAL A 16 -1.07 -11.05 1.21
CA VAL A 16 -0.42 -10.30 2.28
C VAL A 16 -1.02 -10.71 3.63
N PRO A 17 -0.30 -10.53 4.75
CA PRO A 17 -0.89 -10.72 6.07
C PRO A 17 -2.13 -9.82 6.27
N PRO A 18 -3.19 -10.28 6.95
CA PRO A 18 -4.42 -9.48 7.19
C PRO A 18 -4.21 -8.16 7.91
N LYS A 19 -3.11 -8.01 8.66
CA LYS A 19 -2.71 -6.77 9.32
C LYS A 19 -2.13 -5.70 8.39
N MET A 20 -1.85 -6.05 7.13
CA MET A 20 -1.28 -5.14 6.14
C MET A 20 -2.38 -4.64 5.20
N TRP A 21 -2.42 -3.33 4.97
CA TRP A 21 -3.31 -2.76 3.96
C TRP A 21 -2.94 -3.20 2.53
N GLY A 22 -1.65 -3.38 2.24
CA GLY A 22 -1.18 -3.78 0.92
C GLY A 22 0.22 -4.39 0.96
N CYS A 23 0.69 -4.88 -0.19
CA CYS A 23 2.05 -5.40 -0.27
C CYS A 23 3.09 -4.28 -0.12
N SER A 24 4.34 -4.62 0.21
CA SER A 24 5.40 -3.64 0.44
C SER A 24 5.51 -2.60 -0.68
N ALA A 25 5.54 -3.04 -1.93
CA ALA A 25 5.61 -2.14 -3.09
C ALA A 25 4.49 -1.09 -3.08
N HIS A 26 3.23 -1.51 -2.96
CA HIS A 26 2.07 -0.60 -2.97
C HIS A 26 1.91 0.21 -1.69
N TRP A 27 2.32 -0.35 -0.55
CA TRP A 27 2.39 0.38 0.71
C TRP A 27 3.33 1.58 0.56
N PHE A 28 4.55 1.38 0.05
CA PHE A 28 5.51 2.47 -0.14
C PHE A 28 5.17 3.42 -1.29
N THR A 29 4.27 3.04 -2.20
CA THR A 29 3.70 3.95 -3.21
C THR A 29 2.74 4.98 -2.58
N LEU A 30 2.08 4.65 -1.47
CA LEU A 30 1.19 5.59 -0.79
C LEU A 30 1.97 6.79 -0.24
N PRO A 31 1.39 8.01 -0.29
CA PRO A 31 1.86 9.18 0.44
C PRO A 31 2.14 8.84 1.90
N LYS A 32 3.21 9.42 2.46
CA LYS A 32 3.63 9.12 3.84
C LYS A 32 2.54 9.47 4.85
N ASP A 33 1.83 10.58 4.65
CA ASP A 33 0.75 11.03 5.53
C ASP A 33 -0.42 10.03 5.56
N ILE A 34 -0.78 9.43 4.42
CA ILE A 34 -1.81 8.38 4.37
C ILE A 34 -1.35 7.16 5.15
N ARG A 35 -0.10 6.72 4.95
CA ARG A 35 0.46 5.57 5.68
C ARG A 35 0.49 5.80 7.18
N ASP A 36 0.94 6.96 7.61
CA ASP A 36 1.04 7.31 9.04
C ASP A 36 -0.35 7.33 9.67
N ARG A 37 -1.37 7.85 8.98
CA ARG A 37 -2.75 7.84 9.48
C ARG A 37 -3.37 6.45 9.52
N ILE A 38 -3.10 5.58 8.53
CA ILE A 38 -3.49 4.16 8.60
C ILE A 38 -2.90 3.54 9.85
N TRP A 39 -1.59 3.73 10.07
CA TRP A 39 -0.90 3.16 11.22
C TRP A 39 -1.44 3.69 12.55
N ALA A 40 -1.73 4.98 12.63
CA ALA A 40 -2.29 5.61 13.83
C ALA A 40 -3.72 5.13 14.16
N ALA A 41 -4.54 4.85 13.14
CA ALA A 41 -5.91 4.38 13.32
C ALA A 41 -6.02 2.85 13.49
N TYR A 42 -4.97 2.11 13.15
CA TYR A 42 -4.94 0.65 13.24
C TYR A 42 -4.84 0.18 14.69
N VAL A 43 -5.72 -0.73 15.08
CA VAL A 43 -5.66 -1.42 16.37
C VAL A 43 -5.25 -2.87 16.15
N PRO A 44 -4.15 -3.36 16.77
CA PRO A 44 -3.78 -4.77 16.70
C PRO A 44 -4.93 -5.69 17.10
N GLY A 45 -5.26 -6.66 16.23
CA GLY A 45 -6.39 -7.57 16.41
C GLY A 45 -7.65 -7.18 15.63
N GLN A 46 -7.74 -5.96 15.07
CA GLN A 46 -8.91 -5.57 14.25
C GLN A 46 -9.08 -6.44 13.00
N GLU A 47 -7.98 -7.00 12.48
CA GLU A 47 -7.96 -7.93 11.35
C GLU A 47 -8.54 -9.31 11.70
N ILE A 48 -8.62 -9.62 12.99
CA ILE A 48 -9.18 -10.84 13.57
C ILE A 48 -10.64 -10.59 13.98
N SER A 49 -10.91 -9.52 14.73
CA SER A 49 -12.26 -9.19 15.21
C SER A 49 -13.19 -8.71 14.09
N LYS A 50 -12.63 -8.26 12.96
CA LYS A 50 -13.34 -7.67 11.82
C LYS A 50 -14.21 -6.46 12.20
N THR A 51 -13.80 -5.75 13.25
CA THR A 51 -14.48 -4.54 13.75
C THR A 51 -13.56 -3.32 13.67
N PRO A 52 -13.08 -2.92 12.48
CA PRO A 52 -12.25 -1.74 12.34
C PRO A 52 -13.00 -0.49 12.77
N SER A 53 -12.27 0.48 13.34
CA SER A 53 -12.84 1.77 13.71
C SER A 53 -13.29 2.56 12.48
N GLU A 54 -14.21 3.50 12.67
CA GLU A 54 -14.63 4.41 11.61
C GLU A 54 -13.43 5.24 11.07
N ALA A 55 -12.54 5.66 11.97
CA ALA A 55 -11.31 6.36 11.62
C ALA A 55 -10.40 5.53 10.70
N TYR A 56 -10.23 4.23 11.00
CA TYR A 56 -9.46 3.33 10.14
C TYR A 56 -10.13 3.17 8.77
N LEU A 57 -11.45 2.95 8.74
CA LEU A 57 -12.19 2.80 7.49
C LEU A 57 -12.12 4.05 6.61
N ALA A 58 -12.20 5.24 7.21
CA ALA A 58 -12.11 6.50 6.48
C ALA A 58 -10.76 6.63 5.75
N VAL A 59 -9.67 6.37 6.45
CA VAL A 59 -8.33 6.53 5.89
C VAL A 59 -7.94 5.36 4.97
N ALA A 60 -8.46 4.15 5.20
CA ALA A 60 -8.31 3.03 4.29
C ALA A 60 -9.04 3.29 2.95
N ARG A 61 -10.21 3.95 2.96
CA ARG A 61 -10.90 4.41 1.76
C ARG A 61 -10.12 5.47 1.01
N GLU A 62 -9.50 6.40 1.74
CA GLU A 62 -8.64 7.43 1.14
C GLU A 62 -7.43 6.81 0.44
N ALA A 63 -6.76 5.85 1.09
CA ALA A 63 -5.66 5.12 0.46
C ALA A 63 -6.10 4.37 -0.81
N HIS A 64 -7.30 3.79 -0.81
CA HIS A 64 -7.87 3.14 -2.00
C HIS A 64 -8.18 4.15 -3.11
N ALA A 65 -8.74 5.31 -2.76
CA ALA A 65 -9.01 6.39 -3.71
C ALA A 65 -7.72 6.94 -4.34
N PHE A 66 -6.66 7.11 -3.56
CA PHE A 66 -5.32 7.42 -4.07
C PHE A 66 -4.82 6.34 -5.03
N ALA A 67 -4.96 5.07 -4.66
CA ALA A 67 -4.48 3.96 -5.50
C ALA A 67 -5.23 3.87 -6.84
N LEU A 68 -6.52 4.23 -6.88
CA LEU A 68 -7.31 4.32 -8.11
C LEU A 68 -6.86 5.47 -9.03
N SER A 69 -6.45 6.61 -8.47
CA SER A 69 -6.00 7.78 -9.24
C SER A 69 -4.50 7.77 -9.53
N TYR A 70 -3.74 6.85 -8.94
CA TYR A 70 -2.30 6.78 -9.08
C TYR A 70 -1.88 6.49 -10.52
N VAL A 71 -1.19 7.45 -11.12
CA VAL A 71 -0.47 7.26 -12.38
C VAL A 71 1.01 7.10 -12.06
N PRO A 72 1.64 5.94 -12.38
CA PRO A 72 3.05 5.78 -12.17
C PRO A 72 3.81 6.82 -13.00
N ALA A 73 4.70 7.58 -12.36
CA ALA A 73 5.64 8.41 -13.09
C ALA A 73 6.45 7.51 -14.04
N LYS A 74 6.61 7.95 -15.30
CA LYS A 74 7.52 7.28 -16.24
C LYS A 74 8.88 7.17 -15.56
N ARG A 75 9.37 5.95 -15.32
CA ARG A 75 10.75 5.76 -14.88
C ARG A 75 11.65 6.43 -15.92
N ALA A 76 12.49 7.37 -15.49
CA ALA A 76 13.57 7.86 -16.33
C ALA A 76 14.43 6.66 -16.71
N ALA A 77 14.77 6.54 -18.00
CA ALA A 77 15.70 5.51 -18.46
C ALA A 77 17.00 5.64 -17.65
N PRO A 78 17.61 4.53 -17.21
CA PRO A 78 18.91 4.61 -16.58
C PRO A 78 19.87 5.30 -17.57
N ALA A 79 20.56 6.34 -17.10
CA ALA A 79 21.62 6.96 -17.89
C ALA A 79 22.61 5.86 -18.28
N THR A 80 22.80 5.68 -19.59
CA THR A 80 23.76 4.72 -20.12
C THR A 80 25.11 4.99 -19.47
N PRO A 81 25.73 4.04 -18.75
CA PRO A 81 27.09 4.24 -18.29
C PRO A 81 27.96 4.40 -19.52
N GLN A 82 28.56 5.59 -19.67
CA GLN A 82 29.52 5.86 -20.73
C GLN A 82 30.71 4.93 -20.47
N ALA A 83 30.94 3.96 -21.35
CA ALA A 83 32.11 3.12 -21.30
C ALA A 83 33.34 4.03 -21.50
N SER A 84 34.05 4.33 -20.41
CA SER A 84 35.35 4.97 -20.48
C SER A 84 36.32 4.00 -21.15
N LEU A 85 36.72 4.33 -22.37
CA LEU A 85 37.86 3.72 -23.05
C LEU A 85 39.12 4.36 -22.47
N PHE A 86 39.75 3.66 -21.52
CA PHE A 86 41.17 3.77 -21.21
C PHE A 86 41.74 2.36 -21.21
#